data_AF-A0A816CTW3-F1
#
_entry.id   AF-A0A816CTW3-F1
#
_cell.length_a   1.000
_cell.length_b   1.000
_cell.length_c   1.000
_cell.angle_alpha   90.00
_cell.angle_beta   90.00
_cell.angle_gamma   90.00
#
_symmetry.space_group_name_H-M   'P 1'
#
loop_
_entity.id
_entity.type
_entity.pdbx_description
1 polymer ?
#
loop_
_entity_poly.entity_id
_entity_poly.type
_entity_poly.pdbx_seq_one_letter_code
_entity_poly.pdbx_strand_id
1 'polypeptide(L)'
;MIQIIADELFIEEWKINSSYSLFYNQCAPIYRSYKTQKDDNAIYIISKILGLYGGLIVALHIVVPLTTRIIFNIIKRYRNNRITPNE
;
A
#
# COMPACT_ATOMS: atom_id res chain seq x y z
N MET A 1 43.45 10.09 -30.64
CA MET A 1 42.67 8.83 -30.66
C MET A 1 41.31 9.03 -29.98
N ILE A 2 40.52 10.00 -30.46
CA ILE A 2 39.11 10.25 -30.04
C ILE A 2 38.30 10.76 -31.25
N GLN A 3 38.96 11.36 -32.24
CA GLN A 3 38.32 11.93 -33.43
C GLN A 3 37.66 10.89 -34.37
N ILE A 4 38.12 9.64 -34.37
CA ILE A 4 37.64 8.60 -35.32
C ILE A 4 36.19 8.18 -35.02
N ILE A 5 35.76 8.23 -33.76
CA ILE A 5 34.42 7.78 -33.33
C ILE A 5 33.35 8.83 -33.69
N ALA A 6 33.74 10.10 -33.83
CA ALA A 6 32.82 11.18 -34.21
C ALA A 6 32.54 11.20 -35.72
N ASP A 7 33.50 10.80 -36.55
CA ASP A 7 33.36 10.81 -38.01
C ASP A 7 32.49 9.65 -38.54
N GLU A 8 32.46 8.49 -37.88
CA GLU A 8 31.49 7.42 -38.24
C GLU A 8 30.04 7.73 -37.84
N LEU A 9 29.83 8.76 -37.00
CA LEU A 9 28.49 9.21 -36.57
C LEU A 9 27.93 10.35 -37.43
N PHE A 10 28.78 10.97 -38.26
CA PHE A 10 28.31 11.94 -39.25
C PHE A 10 27.88 11.16 -40.49
N ILE A 11 26.60 10.74 -40.49
CA ILE A 11 25.98 10.09 -41.63
C ILE A 11 26.01 11.05 -42.82
N GLU A 12 26.97 10.81 -43.69
CA GLU A 12 27.04 11.36 -45.03
C GLU A 12 25.81 10.84 -45.82
N GLU A 13 25.03 11.79 -46.32
CA GLU A 13 24.03 11.63 -47.38
C GLU A 13 22.81 10.72 -47.10
N TRP A 14 21.85 11.22 -46.31
CA TRP A 14 20.47 10.75 -46.45
C TRP A 14 19.86 11.29 -47.75
N LYS A 15 20.10 10.56 -48.85
CA LYS A 15 19.31 10.67 -50.08
C LYS A 15 17.83 10.54 -49.71
N ILE A 16 17.11 11.65 -49.89
CA ILE A 16 15.66 11.76 -49.68
C ILE A 16 14.96 10.93 -50.74
N ASN A 17 14.71 9.64 -50.47
CA ASN A 17 13.73 8.88 -51.23
C ASN A 17 12.99 7.88 -50.33
N SER A 18 11.91 8.42 -49.75
CA SER A 18 10.64 7.74 -49.47
C SER A 18 10.54 6.78 -48.27
N SER A 19 9.82 7.27 -47.25
CA SER A 19 8.90 6.52 -46.35
C SER A 19 9.39 5.95 -45.00
N TYR A 20 10.23 6.66 -44.24
CA TYR A 20 10.44 6.33 -42.81
C TYR A 20 9.30 6.78 -41.87
N SER A 21 8.28 7.48 -42.39
CA SER A 21 7.07 7.86 -41.63
C SER A 21 6.22 6.66 -41.21
N LEU A 22 6.33 5.53 -41.91
CA LEU A 22 5.57 4.32 -41.65
C LEU A 22 6.14 3.51 -40.47
N PHE A 23 7.47 3.54 -40.28
CA PHE A 23 8.15 2.90 -39.14
C PHE A 23 8.03 3.71 -37.84
N TYR A 24 8.08 5.04 -37.91
CA TYR A 24 7.90 5.90 -36.73
C TYR A 24 6.45 5.93 -36.21
N ASN A 25 5.45 5.73 -37.08
CA ASN A 25 4.05 5.55 -36.67
C ASN A 25 3.78 4.18 -36.02
N GLN A 26 4.65 3.19 -36.23
CA GLN A 26 4.45 1.83 -35.73
C GLN A 26 5.15 1.57 -34.38
N CYS A 27 6.18 2.35 -34.03
CA CYS A 27 6.94 2.16 -32.80
C CYS A 27 7.27 3.49 -32.10
N ALA A 28 6.24 4.26 -31.79
CA ALA A 28 6.27 5.09 -30.59
C ALA A 28 5.29 4.46 -29.60
N PRO A 29 5.73 3.84 -28.49
CA PRO A 29 4.85 3.68 -27.36
C PRO A 29 4.60 5.09 -26.81
N ILE A 30 3.65 5.80 -27.43
CA ILE A 30 3.03 7.01 -26.91
C ILE A 30 2.53 6.57 -25.53
N TYR A 31 3.23 6.99 -24.48
CA TYR A 31 3.00 6.59 -23.09
C TYR A 31 2.81 5.06 -22.88
N ARG A 32 3.83 4.38 -22.34
CA ARG A 32 3.46 3.32 -21.40
C ARG A 32 2.76 4.04 -20.25
N SER A 33 1.43 3.99 -20.24
CA SER A 33 0.72 4.03 -18.98
C SER A 33 1.33 2.90 -18.17
N TYR A 34 2.19 3.26 -17.22
CA TYR A 34 2.16 2.58 -15.96
C TYR A 34 0.69 2.62 -15.54
N LYS A 35 -0.07 1.60 -15.98
CA LYS A 35 -1.28 1.20 -15.32
C LYS A 35 -0.78 0.68 -13.98
N THR A 36 -0.40 1.60 -13.10
CA THR A 36 -0.62 1.39 -11.68
C THR A 36 -2.09 1.02 -11.65
N GLN A 37 -2.39 -0.25 -11.42
CA GLN A 37 -3.73 -0.74 -11.20
C GLN A 37 -4.30 0.14 -10.06
N LYS A 38 -4.96 1.22 -10.44
CA LYS A 38 -5.44 2.29 -9.56
C LYS A 38 -6.95 2.21 -9.42
N ASP A 39 -7.55 1.15 -9.95
CA ASP A 39 -9.00 1.05 -10.08
C ASP A 39 -9.66 0.40 -8.86
N ASP A 40 -8.88 -0.20 -7.93
CA ASP A 40 -9.42 -0.75 -6.67
C ASP A 40 -8.88 -0.07 -5.39
N ASN A 41 -8.02 0.94 -5.51
CA ASN A 41 -7.40 1.58 -4.33
C ASN A 41 -8.43 2.30 -3.44
N ALA A 42 -9.48 2.89 -4.02
CA ALA A 42 -10.48 3.61 -3.24
C ALA A 42 -11.32 2.65 -2.37
N ILE A 43 -11.80 1.55 -2.96
CA ILE A 43 -12.58 0.53 -2.24
C ILE A 43 -11.72 -0.15 -1.17
N TYR A 44 -10.44 -0.40 -1.47
CA TYR A 44 -9.48 -0.92 -0.50
C TYR A 44 -9.29 0.02 0.70
N ILE A 45 -9.13 1.32 0.47
CA ILE A 45 -8.97 2.30 1.56
C ILE A 45 -10.26 2.41 2.38
N ILE A 46 -11.43 2.46 1.74
CA ILE A 46 -12.72 2.55 2.43
C ILE A 46 -12.97 1.30 3.28
N SER A 47 -12.73 0.11 2.73
CA SER A 47 -12.89 -1.15 3.47
C SER A 47 -11.94 -1.26 4.66
N LYS A 48 -10.71 -0.74 4.53
CA LYS A 48 -9.77 -0.65 5.67
C LYS A 48 -10.27 0.29 6.76
N ILE A 49 -10.81 1.46 6.40
CA ILE A 49 -11.38 2.42 7.35
C ILE A 49 -12.60 1.79 8.02
N LEU A 50 -13.56 1.26 7.26
CA LEU A 50 -14.76 0.61 7.80
C LEU A 50 -14.42 -0.61 8.67
N GLY A 51 -13.45 -1.42 8.25
CA GLY A 51 -12.96 -2.56 9.02
C GLY A 51 -12.24 -2.14 10.31
N LEU A 52 -11.46 -1.05 10.28
CA LEU A 52 -10.80 -0.50 11.46
C LEU A 52 -11.82 0.09 12.43
N TYR A 53 -12.74 0.93 11.96
CA TYR A 53 -13.78 1.54 12.80
C TYR A 53 -14.73 0.48 13.36
N GLY A 54 -15.28 -0.38 12.50
CA GLY A 54 -16.18 -1.46 12.90
C GLY A 54 -15.50 -2.47 13.82
N GLY A 55 -14.30 -2.91 13.45
CA GLY A 55 -13.49 -3.83 14.24
C GLY A 55 -13.08 -3.25 15.60
N LEU A 56 -12.70 -1.97 15.65
CA LEU A 56 -12.32 -1.30 16.90
C LEU A 56 -13.53 -1.16 17.85
N ILE A 57 -14.70 -0.80 17.33
CA ILE A 57 -15.92 -0.69 18.13
C ILE A 57 -16.31 -2.06 18.69
N VAL A 58 -16.34 -3.09 17.85
CA VAL A 58 -16.67 -4.46 18.28
C VAL A 58 -15.63 -4.98 19.27
N ALA A 59 -14.34 -4.77 19.01
CA ALA A 59 -13.26 -5.15 19.92
C ALA A 59 -13.41 -4.46 21.27
N LEU A 60 -13.68 -3.15 21.28
CA LEU A 60 -13.89 -2.40 22.53
C LEU A 60 -15.12 -2.92 23.28
N HIS A 61 -16.23 -3.20 22.59
CA HIS A 61 -17.43 -3.78 23.18
C HIS A 61 -17.20 -5.17 23.80
N ILE A 62 -16.24 -5.95 23.29
CA ILE A 62 -15.86 -7.25 23.86
C ILE A 62 -14.86 -7.07 25.01
N VAL A 63 -13.92 -6.15 24.87
CA VAL A 63 -12.87 -5.88 25.86
C VAL A 63 -13.43 -5.27 27.15
N VAL A 64 -14.43 -4.39 27.08
CA VAL A 64 -15.05 -3.75 28.26
C VAL A 64 -15.69 -4.76 29.23
N PRO A 65 -16.60 -5.68 28.84
CA PRO A 65 -17.17 -6.66 29.77
C PRO A 65 -16.14 -7.67 30.25
N LEU A 66 -15.13 -7.99 29.44
CA LEU A 66 -14.06 -8.91 29.82
C LEU A 66 -13.18 -8.28 30.93
N THR A 67 -12.72 -7.05 30.71
CA THR A 67 -11.89 -6.30 31.66
C THR A 67 -12.64 -6.05 32.98
N THR A 68 -13.89 -5.61 32.92
CA THR A 68 -14.71 -5.40 34.13
C THR A 68 -14.91 -6.67 34.94
N ARG A 69 -15.20 -7.82 34.29
CA ARG A 69 -15.29 -9.13 34.97
C ARG A 69 -13.99 -9.53 35.66
N ILE A 70 -12.86 -9.35 34.98
CA ILE A 70 -11.53 -9.67 35.53
C ILE A 70 -11.25 -8.80 36.75
N ILE A 71 -11.44 -7.48 36.63
CA ILE A 71 -11.21 -6.53 37.72
C ILE A 71 -12.11 -6.86 38.92
N PHE A 72 -13.40 -7.13 38.69
CA PHE A 72 -14.33 -7.49 39.76
C PHE A 72 -13.91 -8.77 40.49
N ASN A 73 -13.49 -9.80 39.75
CA ASN A 73 -13.00 -11.04 40.34
C ASN A 73 -11.70 -10.83 41.15
N ILE A 74 -10.79 -9.99 40.66
CA ILE A 74 -9.56 -9.64 41.37
C ILE A 74 -9.90 -8.90 42.68
N ILE A 75 -10.75 -7.88 42.62
CA ILE A 75 -11.17 -7.12 43.81
C ILE A 75 -11.85 -8.04 44.82
N LYS A 76 -12.76 -8.92 44.37
CA LYS A 76 -13.43 -9.90 45.23
C LYS A 76 -12.42 -10.82 45.92
N ARG A 77 -11.41 -11.30 45.18
CA ARG A 77 -10.35 -12.16 45.71
C ARG A 77 -9.47 -11.43 46.73
N TYR A 78 -9.11 -10.18 46.45
CA TYR A 78 -8.38 -9.32 47.40
C TYR A 78 -9.18 -9.04 48.67
N ARG A 79 -10.48 -8.77 48.56
CA ARG A 79 -11.35 -8.54 49.72
C ARG A 79 -11.44 -9.77 50.60
N ASN A 80 -11.62 -10.95 50.01
CA ASN A 80 -11.68 -12.21 50.75
C ASN A 80 -10.36 -12.51 51.49
N ASN A 81 -9.22 -12.29 50.84
CA ASN A 81 -7.90 -12.52 51.43
C ASN A 81 -7.53 -11.54 52.56
N ARG A 82 -8.19 -10.37 52.62
CA ARG A 82 -8.04 -9.42 53.75
C ARG A 82 -8.97 -9.72 54.94
N ILE A 83 -10.06 -10.46 54.72
CA ILE A 83 -11.08 -10.76 55.73
C ILE A 83 -10.77 -12.05 56.52
N THR A 84 -9.85 -12.89 56.03
CA THR A 84 -9.16 -13.88 56.85
C THR A 84 -7.91 -13.23 57.46
N PRO A 85 -8.00 -12.60 58.65
CA PRO A 85 -6.79 -12.26 59.39
C PRO A 85 -6.05 -13.56 59.63
N ASN A 86 -4.77 -13.55 59.23
CA ASN A 86 -3.71 -14.42 59.72
C ASN A 86 -4.02 -14.97 61.12
N GLU A 87 -4.28 -16.27 61.17
CA GLU A 87 -4.24 -17.08 62.39
C GLU A 87 -2.88 -16.95 63.08
#